data_AF-A0A2A4YHU0-F1
#
_entry.id   AF-A0A2A4YHU0-F1
#
_cell.length_a   1.000
_cell.length_b   1.000
_cell.length_c   1.000
_cell.angle_alpha   90.00
_cell.angle_beta   90.00
_cell.angle_gamma   90.00
#
_symmetry.space_group_name_H-M   'P 1'
#
loop_
_entity.id
_entity.type
_entity.pdbx_description
1 polymer ?
#
loop_
_entity_poly.entity_id
_entity_poly.type
_entity_poly.pdbx_seq_one_letter_code
_entity_poly.pdbx_strand_id
1 'polypeptide(L)'
;MSIQTMNPEQDALMMDEASNFWAAAPYVTGTLAVSGSGIYVMATMTGTAALVSGIALTLIGAYATFGVIGAAVNSKNPIHFSQNVMKGIGTGVVVGLADTARMIAQVVIQRLVIDWMSNR
;
A
#
# COMPACT_ATOMS: atom_id res chain seq x y z
N MET A 1 -46.53 2.73 11.55
CA MET A 1 -45.21 2.33 11.01
C MET A 1 -44.63 3.57 10.35
N SER A 2 -43.82 4.34 11.09
CA SER A 2 -43.22 5.57 10.58
C SER A 2 -42.12 5.18 9.60
N ILE A 3 -42.35 5.41 8.30
CA ILE A 3 -41.27 5.39 7.31
C ILE A 3 -40.36 6.55 7.73
N GLN A 4 -39.23 6.25 8.36
CA GLN A 4 -38.20 7.25 8.56
C GLN A 4 -37.77 7.71 7.17
N THR A 5 -38.27 8.87 6.76
CA THR A 5 -37.78 9.57 5.57
C THR A 5 -36.31 9.86 5.84
N MET A 6 -35.42 9.08 5.23
CA MET A 6 -33.99 9.35 5.22
C MET A 6 -33.78 10.81 4.81
N ASN A 7 -32.98 11.55 5.60
CA ASN A 7 -32.68 12.94 5.32
C ASN A 7 -31.94 12.99 3.96
N PRO A 8 -32.36 13.81 2.99
CA PRO A 8 -31.69 13.93 1.68
C PRO A 8 -30.19 14.24 1.78
N GLU A 9 -29.72 14.83 2.88
CA GLU A 9 -28.30 15.02 3.15
C GLU A 9 -27.56 13.70 3.42
N GLN A 10 -28.21 12.75 4.09
CA GLN A 10 -27.65 11.41 4.33
C GLN A 10 -27.63 10.58 3.05
N ASP A 11 -28.66 10.70 2.20
CA ASP A 11 -28.68 10.02 0.90
C ASP A 11 -27.59 10.55 -0.04
N ALA A 12 -27.35 11.86 -0.04
CA ALA A 12 -26.26 12.46 -0.82
C ALA A 12 -24.87 12.00 -0.35
N LEU A 13 -24.66 11.90 0.97
CA LEU A 13 -23.41 11.38 1.55
C LEU A 13 -23.20 9.90 1.21
N MET A 14 -24.25 9.07 1.29
CA MET A 14 -24.19 7.65 0.94
C MET A 14 -23.89 7.43 -0.55
N MET A 15 -24.45 8.27 -1.44
CA MET A 15 -24.16 8.18 -2.87
C MET A 15 -22.73 8.64 -3.21
N ASP A 16 -22.19 9.63 -2.50
CA ASP A 16 -20.81 10.08 -2.69
C ASP A 16 -19.80 9.03 -2.19
N GLU A 17 -20.06 8.42 -1.01
CA GLU A 17 -19.25 7.32 -0.47
C GLU A 17 -19.24 6.10 -1.38
N ALA A 18 -20.41 5.71 -1.93
CA ALA A 18 -20.50 4.63 -2.89
C ALA A 18 -19.69 4.94 -4.17
N SER A 19 -19.73 6.18 -4.66
CA SER A 19 -18.97 6.59 -5.84
C SER A 19 -17.45 6.55 -5.62
N ASN A 20 -17.00 6.99 -4.45
CA ASN A 20 -15.59 6.96 -4.06
C ASN A 20 -15.10 5.53 -3.81
N PHE A 21 -15.93 4.64 -3.28
CA PHE A 21 -15.61 3.22 -3.12
C PHE A 21 -15.32 2.54 -4.46
N TRP A 22 -16.20 2.71 -5.45
CA TRP A 22 -16.01 2.11 -6.78
C TRP A 22 -14.82 2.69 -7.52
N ALA A 23 -14.52 3.98 -7.32
CA ALA A 23 -13.31 4.60 -7.86
C ALA A 23 -12.03 4.09 -7.16
N ALA A 24 -12.07 3.81 -5.85
CA ALA A 24 -10.95 3.33 -5.05
C ALA A 24 -10.61 1.86 -5.30
N ALA A 25 -11.64 1.02 -5.48
CA ALA A 25 -11.53 -0.42 -5.58
C ALA A 25 -10.44 -0.92 -6.54
N PRO A 26 -10.36 -0.48 -7.81
CA PRO A 26 -9.33 -0.97 -8.73
C PRO A 26 -7.91 -0.61 -8.28
N TYR A 27 -7.72 0.56 -7.65
CA TYR A 27 -6.42 0.96 -7.13
C TYR A 27 -6.00 0.08 -5.93
N VAL A 28 -6.92 -0.16 -4.98
CA VAL A 28 -6.68 -1.06 -3.84
C VAL A 28 -6.35 -2.48 -4.31
N THR A 29 -7.08 -3.00 -5.29
CA THR A 29 -6.80 -4.32 -5.86
C THR A 29 -5.42 -4.37 -6.49
N GLY A 30 -5.03 -3.35 -7.25
CA GLY A 30 -3.70 -3.28 -7.86
C GLY A 30 -2.57 -3.22 -6.82
N THR A 31 -2.73 -2.41 -5.77
CA THR A 31 -1.71 -2.27 -4.72
C THR A 31 -1.59 -3.52 -3.86
N LEU A 32 -2.70 -4.22 -3.59
CA LEU A 32 -2.70 -5.53 -2.94
C LEU A 32 -2.04 -6.61 -3.79
N ALA A 33 -2.25 -6.61 -5.10
CA ALA A 33 -1.61 -7.57 -6.01
C ALA A 33 -0.07 -7.41 -6.01
N VAL A 34 0.43 -6.18 -5.97
CA VAL A 34 1.87 -5.91 -5.80
C VAL A 34 2.36 -6.45 -4.46
N SER A 35 1.61 -6.23 -3.39
CA SER A 35 1.99 -6.71 -2.06
C SER A 35 2.06 -8.24 -2.00
N GLY A 36 1.03 -8.91 -2.53
CA GLY A 36 0.94 -10.37 -2.63
C GLY A 36 2.02 -10.99 -3.50
N SER A 37 2.42 -10.31 -4.59
CA SER A 37 3.55 -10.73 -5.42
C SER A 37 4.86 -10.73 -4.63
N GLY A 38 5.07 -9.71 -3.79
CA GLY A 38 6.21 -9.67 -2.88
C GLY A 38 6.23 -10.82 -1.87
N ILE A 39 5.07 -11.17 -1.31
CA ILE A 39 4.93 -12.29 -0.37
C ILE A 39 5.27 -13.61 -1.08
N TYR A 40 4.77 -13.81 -2.29
CA TYR A 40 5.08 -14.99 -3.08
C TYR A 40 6.58 -15.11 -3.38
N VAL A 41 7.25 -14.01 -3.75
CA VAL A 41 8.70 -13.99 -3.99
C VAL A 41 9.46 -14.33 -2.71
N MET A 42 9.07 -13.79 -1.55
CA MET A 42 9.69 -14.15 -0.27
C MET A 42 9.50 -15.62 0.10
N ALA A 43 8.33 -16.19 -0.19
CA ALA A 43 8.00 -17.56 0.16
C ALA A 43 8.70 -18.61 -0.74
N THR A 44 9.03 -18.24 -1.97
CA THR A 44 9.55 -19.17 -2.98
C THR A 44 11.05 -19.06 -3.22
N MET A 45 11.67 -17.94 -2.84
CA MET A 45 13.07 -17.67 -3.15
C MET A 45 13.95 -17.72 -1.90
N THR A 46 15.09 -18.40 -2.01
CA THR A 46 16.09 -18.51 -0.94
C THR A 46 17.25 -17.53 -1.10
N GLY A 47 17.39 -16.89 -2.26
CA GLY A 47 18.42 -15.90 -2.54
C GLY A 47 18.14 -14.58 -1.82
N THR A 48 19.17 -13.99 -1.19
CA THR A 48 19.03 -12.73 -0.43
C THR A 48 18.53 -11.57 -1.28
N ALA A 49 18.97 -11.46 -2.54
CA ALA A 49 18.48 -10.44 -3.45
C ALA A 49 16.98 -10.60 -3.74
N ALA A 50 16.50 -11.85 -3.85
CA ALA A 50 15.09 -12.14 -4.10
C ALA A 50 14.23 -11.95 -2.84
N LEU A 51 14.73 -12.33 -1.66
CA LEU A 51 14.07 -12.00 -0.38
C LEU A 51 13.92 -10.49 -0.21
N VAL A 52 14.99 -9.74 -0.50
CA VAL A 52 14.98 -8.27 -0.46
C VAL A 52 13.97 -7.68 -1.44
N SER A 53 13.92 -8.17 -2.69
CA SER A 53 12.94 -7.67 -3.67
C SER A 53 11.51 -8.05 -3.29
N GLY A 54 11.30 -9.23 -2.69
CA GLY A 54 10.01 -9.64 -2.14
C GLY A 54 9.53 -8.73 -1.00
N ILE A 55 10.40 -8.44 -0.02
CA ILE A 55 10.13 -7.50 1.08
C ILE A 55 9.78 -6.12 0.51
N ALA A 56 10.56 -5.63 -0.45
CA ALA A 56 10.34 -4.33 -1.08
C ALA A 56 8.97 -4.26 -1.76
N LEU A 57 8.60 -5.26 -2.55
CA LEU A 57 7.31 -5.33 -3.23
C LEU A 57 6.14 -5.39 -2.24
N THR A 58 6.28 -6.19 -1.17
CA THR A 58 5.26 -6.29 -0.12
C THR A 58 5.01 -4.96 0.57
N LEU A 59 6.08 -4.25 0.95
CA LEU A 59 6.00 -2.93 1.60
C LEU A 59 5.44 -1.87 0.65
N ILE A 60 5.95 -1.80 -0.59
CA ILE A 60 5.46 -0.85 -1.60
C ILE A 60 3.96 -1.03 -1.82
N GLY A 61 3.49 -2.27 -2.00
CA GLY A 61 2.07 -2.56 -2.19
C GLY A 61 1.22 -2.21 -0.96
N ALA A 62 1.70 -2.50 0.24
CA ALA A 62 1.00 -2.17 1.48
C ALA A 62 0.86 -0.66 1.67
N TYR A 63 1.95 0.10 1.54
CA TYR A 63 1.94 1.55 1.67
C TYR A 63 1.13 2.25 0.57
N ALA A 64 1.20 1.74 -0.66
CA ALA A 64 0.34 2.23 -1.73
C ALA A 64 -1.15 2.01 -1.39
N THR A 65 -1.51 0.87 -0.81
CA THR A 65 -2.88 0.57 -0.37
C THR A 65 -3.37 1.57 0.68
N PHE A 66 -2.55 1.86 1.70
CA PHE A 66 -2.89 2.88 2.71
C PHE A 66 -3.03 4.27 2.08
N GLY A 67 -2.19 4.61 1.10
CA GLY A 67 -2.31 5.86 0.33
C GLY A 67 -3.63 5.98 -0.44
N VAL A 68 -4.09 4.89 -1.06
CA VAL A 68 -5.40 4.84 -1.75
C VAL A 68 -6.54 5.03 -0.76
N ILE A 69 -6.52 4.30 0.37
CA ILE A 69 -7.57 4.40 1.40
C ILE A 69 -7.60 5.82 1.99
N GLY A 70 -6.45 6.39 2.31
CA GLY A 70 -6.35 7.75 2.83
C GLY A 70 -6.87 8.81 1.84
N ALA A 71 -6.64 8.61 0.54
CA ALA A 71 -7.22 9.47 -0.49
C ALA A 71 -8.75 9.28 -0.58
N ALA A 72 -9.25 8.05 -0.43
CA ALA A 72 -10.68 7.77 -0.51
C ALA A 72 -11.48 8.35 0.65
N VAL A 73 -10.94 8.31 1.87
CA VAL A 73 -11.57 8.89 3.07
C VAL A 73 -11.60 10.42 3.01
N ASN A 74 -10.61 11.06 2.36
CA ASN A 74 -10.47 12.52 2.35
C ASN A 74 -10.99 13.19 1.06
N SER A 75 -11.32 12.44 0.01
CA SER A 75 -11.74 13.00 -1.27
C SER A 75 -13.24 13.28 -1.26
N LYS A 76 -13.62 14.52 -0.93
CA LYS A 76 -15.01 15.02 -1.02
C LYS A 76 -15.51 15.28 -2.45
N ASN A 77 -14.71 14.91 -3.46
CA ASN A 77 -15.03 15.21 -4.85
C ASN A 77 -14.44 14.14 -5.79
N PRO A 78 -15.30 13.32 -6.45
CA PRO A 78 -14.85 12.18 -7.26
C PRO A 78 -14.05 12.60 -8.52
N ILE A 79 -14.23 13.84 -9.00
CA ILE A 79 -13.55 14.37 -10.20
C ILE A 79 -12.02 14.46 -10.02
N HIS A 80 -11.55 14.72 -8.79
CA HIS A 80 -10.12 14.81 -8.48
C HIS A 80 -9.58 13.59 -7.72
N PHE A 81 -10.41 12.57 -7.55
CA PHE A 81 -10.10 11.37 -6.78
C PHE A 81 -8.82 10.69 -7.26
N SER A 82 -8.68 10.49 -8.58
CA SER A 82 -7.50 9.85 -9.17
C SER A 82 -6.20 10.60 -8.86
N GLN A 83 -6.21 11.94 -8.89
CA GLN A 83 -5.05 12.76 -8.55
C GLN A 83 -4.71 12.66 -7.05
N ASN A 84 -5.73 12.62 -6.18
CA ASN A 84 -5.55 12.45 -4.74
C ASN A 84 -5.00 11.06 -4.40
N VAL A 85 -5.48 10.02 -5.07
CA VAL A 85 -4.96 8.66 -4.97
C VAL A 85 -3.51 8.58 -5.43
N MET A 86 -3.17 9.18 -6.58
CA MET A 86 -1.77 9.19 -7.05
C MET A 86 -0.82 9.92 -6.09
N LYS A 87 -1.25 11.03 -5.49
CA LYS A 87 -0.47 11.72 -4.45
C LYS A 87 -0.33 10.88 -3.17
N GLY A 88 -1.41 10.21 -2.75
CA GLY A 88 -1.43 9.31 -1.59
C GLY A 88 -0.51 8.11 -1.78
N ILE A 89 -0.62 7.43 -2.93
CA ILE A 89 0.27 6.33 -3.33
C ILE A 89 1.70 6.83 -3.38
N GLY A 90 1.98 7.95 -4.07
CA GLY A 90 3.34 8.48 -4.20
C GLY A 90 3.99 8.75 -2.85
N THR A 91 3.25 9.35 -1.91
CA THR A 91 3.75 9.61 -0.56
C THR A 91 4.00 8.31 0.21
N GLY A 92 3.04 7.38 0.19
CA GLY A 92 3.16 6.09 0.86
C GLY A 92 4.32 5.26 0.33
N VAL A 93 4.47 5.17 -0.99
CA VAL A 93 5.53 4.39 -1.65
C VAL A 93 6.91 4.99 -1.35
N VAL A 94 7.06 6.31 -1.31
CA VAL A 94 8.34 6.96 -0.95
C VAL A 94 8.74 6.62 0.49
N VAL A 95 7.80 6.65 1.44
CA VAL A 95 8.05 6.24 2.83
C VAL A 95 8.41 4.75 2.87
N GLY A 96 7.66 3.90 2.17
CA GLY A 96 7.93 2.46 2.10
C GLY A 96 9.30 2.13 1.49
N LEU A 97 9.73 2.86 0.47
CA LEU A 97 11.07 2.73 -0.13
C LEU A 97 12.17 3.13 0.85
N ALA A 98 11.98 4.20 1.64
CA ALA A 98 12.96 4.62 2.64
C ALA A 98 13.13 3.57 3.75
N ASP A 99 12.04 2.98 4.24
CA ASP A 99 12.10 1.90 5.24
C ASP A 99 12.68 0.61 4.65
N THR A 100 12.33 0.30 3.41
CA THR A 100 12.91 -0.84 2.68
C THR A 100 14.43 -0.67 2.55
N ALA A 101 14.92 0.51 2.16
CA ALA A 101 16.35 0.79 2.04
C ALA A 101 17.09 0.59 3.37
N ARG A 102 16.47 0.97 4.50
CA ARG A 102 17.02 0.73 5.84
C ARG A 102 17.08 -0.77 6.18
N MET A 103 16.02 -1.53 5.88
CA MET A 103 16.03 -2.99 6.09
C MET A 103 17.09 -3.68 5.23
N ILE A 104 17.23 -3.30 3.96
CA ILE A 104 18.25 -3.85 3.07
C ILE A 104 19.65 -3.58 3.64
N ALA A 105 19.91 -2.34 4.07
CA ALA A 105 21.18 -1.99 4.68
C ALA A 105 21.46 -2.86 5.93
N GLN A 106 20.46 -3.09 6.78
CA GLN A 106 20.62 -3.96 7.96
C GLN A 106 20.92 -5.42 7.59
N VAL A 107 20.20 -6.00 6.62
CA VAL A 107 20.42 -7.39 6.18
C VAL A 107 21.81 -7.55 5.55
N VAL A 108 22.26 -6.58 4.76
CA VAL A 108 23.61 -6.59 4.17
C VAL A 108 24.68 -6.50 5.26
N ILE A 109 24.53 -5.59 6.23
CA ILE A 109 25.44 -5.45 7.36
C ILE A 109 25.52 -6.75 8.17
N GLN A 110 24.36 -7.36 8.49
CA GLN A 110 24.32 -8.62 9.25
C GLN A 110 25.06 -9.74 8.53
N ARG A 111 24.90 -9.86 7.21
CA ARG A 111 25.64 -10.86 6.42
C ARG A 111 27.14 -10.63 6.43
N LEU A 112 27.59 -9.38 6.24
CA LEU A 112 29.01 -9.04 6.29
C LEU A 112 29.64 -9.37 7.66
N VAL A 113 28.89 -9.12 8.75
CA VAL A 113 29.33 -9.46 10.11
C VAL A 113 29.41 -10.98 10.31
N ILE A 114 28.43 -11.74 9.83
CA ILE A 114 28.43 -13.21 9.92
C ILE A 114 29.62 -13.80 9.15
N ASP A 115 29.85 -13.36 7.91
CA ASP A 115 30.96 -13.84 7.08
C ASP A 115 32.32 -13.50 7.69
N TRP A 116 32.43 -12.34 8.35
CA TRP A 116 33.64 -11.97 9.08
C TRP A 116 33.87 -12.82 10.32
N MET A 117 32.81 -13.17 11.06
CA MET A 117 32.91 -14.05 12.22
C MET A 117 33.19 -15.51 11.83
N SER A 118 32.73 -15.99 10.67
CA SER A 118 33.00 -17.37 10.24
C SER A 118 34.41 -17.59 9.66
N ASN A 119 35.09 -16.50 9.28
CA ASN A 119 36.47 -16.54 8.74
C ASN A 119 37.55 -16.29 9.81
N ARG A 120 37.18 -16.31 11.09
CA ARG A 120 38.08 -16.28 12.25
C ARG A 120 38.01 -17.60 13.01
#